data_AF-A0AAN0LWT1-F1
#
_entry.id   AF-A0AAN0LWT1-F1
#
_cell.length_a   1.000
_cell.length_b   1.000
_cell.length_c   1.000
_cell.angle_alpha   90.00
_cell.angle_beta   90.00
_cell.angle_gamma   90.00
#
_symmetry.space_group_name_H-M   'P 1'
#
loop_
_entity.id
_entity.type
_entity.pdbx_description
1 polymer ?
#
loop_
_entity_poly.entity_id
_entity_poly.type
_entity_poly.pdbx_seq_one_letter_code
_entity_poly.pdbx_strand_id
1 'polypeptide(L)' 'MLGTIYTNYHFRETITHDGIEFDYQLRQGPSNTTNAIRLLEHYGYEPKLVVVADALASQFRETRSWPNVTLNDK' A
#
# COMPACT_ATOMS: atom_id res chain seq x y z
N MET A 1 3.60 16.46 -18.85
CA MET A 1 2.41 15.70 -18.41
C MET A 1 2.45 14.35 -19.11
N LEU A 2 2.58 13.23 -18.38
CA LEU A 2 2.71 11.90 -19.00
C LEU A 2 1.35 11.34 -19.49
N GLY A 3 0.23 11.86 -18.98
CA GLY A 3 -1.11 11.37 -19.29
C GLY A 3 -1.59 11.63 -20.73
N THR A 4 -0.86 12.42 -21.52
CA THR A 4 -1.17 12.65 -22.94
C THR A 4 -0.46 11.67 -23.88
N ILE A 5 0.53 10.93 -23.39
CA ILE A 5 1.32 9.95 -24.15
C ILE A 5 1.23 8.53 -23.58
N TYR A 6 0.75 8.40 -22.33
CA TYR A 6 0.55 7.11 -21.66
C TYR A 6 -0.82 7.05 -21.00
N THR A 7 -1.42 5.86 -21.02
CA THR A 7 -2.65 5.55 -20.29
C THR A 7 -2.33 4.70 -19.07
N ASN A 8 -2.78 5.10 -17.88
CA ASN A 8 -2.60 4.32 -16.67
C ASN A 8 -3.51 3.09 -16.67
N TYR A 9 -2.97 1.97 -16.24
CA TYR A 9 -3.70 0.75 -15.93
C TYR A 9 -3.22 0.18 -14.59
N HIS A 10 -4.09 -0.55 -13.90
CA HIS A 10 -3.77 -1.26 -12.67
C HIS A 10 -4.48 -2.61 -12.61
N PHE A 11 -3.95 -3.50 -11.76
CA PHE A 11 -4.62 -4.72 -11.31
C PHE A 11 -5.33 -4.46 -9.98
N ARG A 12 -6.31 -5.29 -9.63
CA ARG A 12 -6.91 -5.26 -8.30
C ARG A 12 -6.68 -6.56 -7.56
N GLU A 13 -6.54 -6.41 -6.26
CA GLU A 13 -6.35 -7.47 -5.30
C GLU A 13 -7.46 -7.50 -4.25
N THR A 14 -7.75 -8.70 -3.77
CA THR A 14 -8.62 -8.96 -2.61
C THR A 14 -7.82 -9.73 -1.57
N ILE A 15 -7.91 -9.31 -0.31
CA ILE A 15 -7.31 -10.02 0.81
C ILE A 15 -8.29 -11.09 1.27
N THR A 16 -7.87 -12.34 1.21
CA THR A 16 -8.61 -13.51 1.69
C THR A 16 -7.94 -14.09 2.93
N HIS A 17 -8.53 -15.15 3.50
CA HIS A 17 -7.91 -15.89 4.60
C HIS A 17 -6.57 -16.51 4.18
N ASP A 18 -6.50 -17.01 2.94
CA ASP A 18 -5.35 -17.74 2.40
C ASP A 18 -4.27 -16.81 1.82
N GLY A 19 -4.54 -15.50 1.70
CA GLY A 19 -3.57 -14.49 1.31
C GLY A 19 -4.13 -13.42 0.40
N ILE A 20 -3.41 -13.12 -0.68
CA ILE A 20 -3.81 -12.08 -1.63
C ILE A 20 -4.17 -12.74 -2.96
N GLU A 21 -5.39 -12.49 -3.41
CA GLU A 21 -5.88 -12.90 -4.72
C GLU A 21 -5.94 -11.70 -5.66
N PHE A 22 -5.30 -11.83 -6.82
CA PHE A 22 -5.41 -10.85 -7.89
C PHE A 22 -6.48 -11.28 -8.88
N ASP A 23 -7.24 -10.31 -9.41
CA ASP A 23 -8.20 -10.58 -10.48
C ASP A 23 -7.54 -10.76 -11.86
N TYR A 24 -6.25 -10.42 -11.96
CA TYR A 24 -5.45 -10.43 -13.19
C TYR A 24 -6.08 -9.65 -14.36
N GLN A 25 -6.95 -8.68 -14.06
CA GLN A 25 -7.61 -7.85 -15.06
C GLN A 25 -6.96 -6.47 -15.14
N LEU A 26 -6.62 -6.05 -16.36
CA LEU A 26 -6.18 -4.67 -16.60
C LEU A 26 -7.38 -3.73 -16.46
N ARG A 27 -7.30 -2.82 -15.48
CA ARG A 27 -8.32 -1.79 -15.26
C ARG A 27 -7.74 -0.42 -15.57
N GLN A 28 -8.47 0.35 -16.37
CA GLN A 28 -8.02 1.68 -16.78
C GLN A 28 -8.04 2.66 -15.60
N GLY A 29 -7.08 3.58 -15.59
CA GLY A 29 -6.89 4.59 -14.55
C GLY A 29 -5.92 4.15 -13.45
N PRO A 30 -5.59 5.04 -12.52
CA PRO A 30 -4.81 4.71 -11.33
C PRO A 30 -5.60 3.78 -10.40
N SER A 31 -4.89 2.98 -9.60
CA SER A 31 -5.53 2.23 -8.52
C SER A 31 -6.04 3.18 -7.43
N ASN A 32 -7.22 2.89 -6.90
CA ASN A 32 -7.79 3.59 -5.75
C ASN A 32 -7.51 2.85 -4.42
N THR A 33 -6.87 1.69 -4.49
CA THR A 33 -6.50 0.87 -3.31
C THR A 33 -4.99 0.85 -3.14
N THR A 34 -4.56 0.88 -1.88
CA THR A 34 -3.13 0.82 -1.51
C THR A 34 -2.95 -0.18 -0.38
N ASN A 35 -3.11 -1.48 -0.69
CA ASN A 35 -3.05 -2.53 0.32
C ASN A 35 -1.63 -3.08 0.57
N ALA A 36 -0.58 -2.45 0.02
CA ALA A 36 0.78 -2.96 0.07
C ALA A 36 1.32 -3.20 1.50
N ILE A 37 0.83 -2.45 2.50
CA ILE A 37 1.24 -2.63 3.90
C ILE A 37 0.60 -3.88 4.52
N ARG A 38 -0.61 -4.25 4.09
CA ARG A 38 -1.30 -5.46 4.55
C ARG A 38 -0.61 -6.74 4.09
N LEU A 39 0.20 -6.67 3.03
CA LEU A 39 1.09 -7.79 2.67
C LEU A 39 2.05 -8.14 3.81
N LEU A 40 2.54 -7.15 4.56
CA LEU A 40 3.47 -7.38 5.67
C LEU A 40 2.80 -8.21 6.78
N GLU A 41 1.51 -7.97 7.06
CA GLU A 41 0.73 -8.80 8.00
C GLU A 41 0.69 -10.25 7.53
N HIS A 42 0.38 -10.47 6.25
CA HIS A 42 0.26 -11.80 5.68
C HIS A 42 1.60 -12.56 5.67
N TYR A 43 2.72 -11.87 5.46
CA TYR A 43 4.06 -12.47 5.53
C TYR A 43 4.57 -12.70 6.96
N GLY A 44 3.78 -12.39 7.99
CA GLY A 44 4.12 -12.66 9.38
C GLY A 44 5.09 -11.66 10.01
N TYR A 45 5.14 -10.43 9.48
CA TYR A 45 5.89 -9.35 10.13
C TYR A 45 5.25 -8.98 11.47
N GLU A 46 6.05 -8.43 12.39
CA GLU A 46 5.56 -8.05 13.72
C GLU A 46 4.37 -7.08 13.61
N PRO A 47 3.23 -7.34 14.28
CA PRO A 47 2.04 -6.49 14.18
C PRO A 47 2.32 -5.02 14.48
N LYS A 48 3.23 -4.73 15.42
CA LYS A 48 3.64 -3.36 15.74
C LYS A 48 4.29 -2.65 14.56
N LEU A 49 5.14 -3.36 13.80
CA LEU A 49 5.78 -2.79 12.62
C LEU A 49 4.75 -2.44 11.55
N VAL A 50 3.77 -3.31 11.33
CA VAL A 50 2.71 -3.06 10.35
C VAL A 50 1.87 -1.85 10.77
N VAL A 51 1.46 -1.77 12.04
CA VAL A 51 0.70 -0.64 12.58
C VAL A 51 1.47 0.67 12.41
N VAL A 52 2.77 0.68 12.71
CA VAL A 52 3.63 1.85 12.50
C VAL A 52 3.68 2.21 11.01
N ALA A 53 3.94 1.25 10.12
CA ALA A 53 4.01 1.50 8.69
C ALA A 53 2.70 2.10 8.14
N ASP A 54 1.54 1.59 8.56
CA ASP A 54 0.25 2.11 8.12
C ASP A 54 -0.04 3.52 8.66
N ALA A 55 0.35 3.80 9.91
CA ALA A 55 0.26 5.14 10.49
C ALA A 55 1.12 6.16 9.72
N LEU A 56 2.36 5.80 9.37
CA LEU A 56 3.26 6.65 8.58
C LEU A 56 2.72 6.92 7.18
N ALA A 57 2.21 5.88 6.51
CA ALA A 57 1.60 6.03 5.20
C ALA A 57 0.34 6.90 5.25
N SER A 58 -0.48 6.76 6.30
CA SER A 58 -1.65 7.60 6.53
C SER A 58 -1.27 9.07 6.70
N GLN A 59 -0.27 9.36 7.52
CA GLN A 59 0.22 10.71 7.72
C GLN A 59 0.77 11.32 6.42
N PHE A 60 1.50 10.54 5.62
CA PHE A 60 2.00 11.04 4.33
C PHE A 60 0.85 11.34 3.36
N ARG A 61 -0.21 10.52 3.34
CA ARG A 61 -1.40 10.77 2.50
C ARG A 61 -2.07 12.10 2.83
N GLU A 62 -2.15 12.45 4.11
CA GLU A 62 -2.77 13.68 4.59
C GLU A 62 -1.87 14.91 4.42
N THR A 63 -0.61 14.81 4.85
CA THR A 63 0.30 15.96 4.97
C THR A 63 1.18 16.16 3.74
N ARG A 64 1.27 15.16 2.86
CA ARG A 64 2.23 15.09 1.75
C ARG A 64 3.69 15.19 2.19
N SER A 65 3.98 14.87 3.45
CA SER A 65 5.32 14.85 4.03
C SER A 65 5.51 13.62 4.91
N TRP A 66 6.72 13.07 4.93
CA TRP A 66 7.04 11.97 5.83
C TRP A 66 7.36 12.53 7.22
N PRO A 67 6.82 11.94 8.31
CA PRO A 67 7.24 12.32 9.65
C PRO A 67 8.69 11.89 9.90
N ASN A 68 9.37 12.62 10.79
CA ASN A 68 10.65 12.18 11.31
C ASN A 68 10.43 11.02 12.29
N VAL A 69 10.71 9.81 11.83
CA VAL A 69 10.62 8.61 12.65
C VAL A 69 12.01 8.29 13.21
N THR A 70 12.17 8.40 14.52
CA THR A 70 13.25 7.70 15.23
C THR A 70 12.75 6.33 15.62
N LEU A 71 13.18 5.31 14.89
CA LEU A 71 13.01 3.91 15.29
C LEU A 71 13.91 3.68 16.52
N ASN A 72 13.32 3.74 17.71
CA ASN A 72 13.99 3.25 18.91
C ASN A 72 13.86 1.73 18.88
N ASP A 73 14.81 1.06 18.21
CA ASP A 73 15.05 -0.36 18.36
C ASP A 73 15.56 -0.60 19.79
N LYS A 74 14.67 -1.04 20.67
CA LYS A 74 15.00 -1.63 21.97
C LYS A 74 14.51 -3.06 22.01
#